data_AF-A0A967HAT4-F1
#
_entry.id   AF-A0A967HAT4-F1
#
_cell.length_a   1.000
_cell.length_b   1.000
_cell.length_c   1.000
_cell.angle_alpha   90.00
_cell.angle_beta   90.00
_cell.angle_gamma   90.00
#
_symmetry.space_group_name_H-M   'P 1'
#
loop_
_entity.id
_entity.type
_entity.pdbx_description
1 polymer ?
#
loop_
_entity_poly.entity_id
_entity_poly.type
_entity_poly.pdbx_seq_one_letter_code
_entity_poly.pdbx_strand_id
1 'polypeptide(L)'
;TGHHSHYQHNICRAWMDAFDQFRYTPLSIADRLDQTEWKKYLTHINTEYPDLSDYVIYIAGPEKMVETACSFFTSRGLDEDYLFSENMPD
;
A
#
# COMPACT_ATOMS: atom_id res chain seq x y z
N THR A 1 -0.22 19.63 -21.33
CA THR A 1 -1.12 18.54 -20.87
C THR A 1 -0.27 17.33 -20.50
N GLY A 2 0.48 17.43 -19.40
CA GLY A 2 1.46 16.41 -19.02
C GLY A 2 1.16 15.86 -17.63
N HIS A 3 0.18 14.96 -17.53
CA HIS A 3 0.12 14.09 -16.35
C HIS A 3 1.25 13.07 -16.55
N HIS A 4 2.37 13.25 -15.84
CA HIS A 4 3.37 12.20 -15.79
C HIS A 4 2.72 10.99 -15.11
N SER A 5 2.52 9.93 -15.89
CA SER A 5 2.08 8.64 -15.37
C SER A 5 3.05 8.16 -14.30
N HIS A 6 2.55 7.46 -13.29
CA HIS A 6 3.39 6.74 -12.32
C HIS A 6 4.50 5.96 -13.02
N TYR A 7 5.69 5.94 -12.44
CA TYR A 7 6.81 5.18 -13.00
C TYR A 7 6.42 3.70 -13.16
N GLN A 8 6.76 3.10 -14.31
CA GLN A 8 6.38 1.73 -14.69
C GLN A 8 4.89 1.38 -14.69
N HIS A 9 3.97 2.37 -14.67
CA HIS A 9 2.53 2.14 -14.69
C HIS A 9 2.04 1.20 -15.79
N ASN A 10 2.63 1.28 -16.99
CA ASN A 10 2.29 0.40 -18.11
C ASN A 10 2.67 -1.07 -17.86
N ILE A 11 3.75 -1.34 -17.12
CA ILE A 11 4.16 -2.71 -16.75
C ILE A 11 3.16 -3.29 -15.75
N CYS A 12 2.79 -2.53 -14.72
CA CYS A 12 1.77 -2.96 -13.75
C CYS A 12 0.43 -3.28 -14.42
N ARG A 13 0.01 -2.43 -15.37
CA ARG A 13 -1.20 -2.67 -16.18
C ARG A 13 -1.09 -3.94 -17.03
N ALA A 14 0.04 -4.15 -17.70
CA ALA A 14 0.26 -5.36 -18.48
C ALA A 14 0.21 -6.63 -17.63
N TRP A 15 0.67 -6.58 -16.37
CA TRP A 15 0.54 -7.71 -15.44
C TRP A 15 -0.89 -7.93 -14.97
N MET A 16 -1.66 -6.87 -14.71
CA MET A 16 -3.09 -7.01 -14.43
C MET A 16 -3.85 -7.66 -15.59
N ASP A 17 -3.51 -7.32 -16.84
CA ASP A 17 -4.13 -7.90 -18.03
C ASP A 17 -3.73 -9.38 -18.24
N ALA A 18 -2.55 -9.79 -17.75
CA ALA A 18 -2.00 -11.13 -17.95
C ALA A 18 -2.33 -12.12 -16.82
N PHE A 19 -2.59 -11.64 -15.59
CA PHE A 19 -2.76 -12.50 -14.42
C PHE A 19 -4.07 -12.18 -13.66
N ASP A 20 -5.00 -13.14 -13.66
CA ASP A 20 -6.30 -13.00 -12.99
C ASP A 20 -6.19 -12.74 -11.48
N GLN A 21 -5.11 -13.20 -10.85
CA GLN A 21 -4.85 -13.08 -9.42
C GLN A 21 -3.99 -11.85 -9.06
N PHE A 22 -3.63 -11.01 -10.03
CA PHE A 22 -2.86 -9.79 -9.79
C PHE A 22 -3.75 -8.55 -9.84
N ARG A 23 -3.60 -7.65 -8.88
CA ARG A 23 -4.29 -6.36 -8.81
C ARG A 23 -3.29 -5.26 -8.53
N TYR A 24 -3.42 -4.14 -9.24
CA TYR A 24 -2.61 -2.95 -9.01
C TYR A 24 -3.51 -1.72 -8.94
N THR A 25 -3.38 -0.98 -7.84
CA THR A 25 -4.18 0.21 -7.56
C THR A 25 -3.23 1.41 -7.44
N PRO A 26 -3.07 2.23 -8.51
CA PRO A 26 -2.23 3.41 -8.46
C PRO A 26 -2.86 4.48 -7.56
N LEU A 27 -2.08 5.05 -6.65
CA LEU A 27 -2.51 6.15 -5.78
C LEU A 27 -1.73 7.41 -6.10
N SER A 28 -2.44 8.49 -6.43
CA SER A 28 -1.86 9.83 -6.53
C SER A 28 -2.10 10.56 -5.22
N ILE A 29 -1.03 10.82 -4.50
CA ILE A 29 -1.04 11.46 -3.18
C ILE A 29 -0.28 12.79 -3.22
N ALA A 30 -0.50 13.65 -2.23
CA ALA A 30 0.33 14.83 -2.05
C ALA A 30 1.73 14.44 -1.53
N ASP A 31 2.75 15.23 -1.87
CA ASP A 31 4.17 14.93 -1.57
C ASP A 31 4.47 14.75 -0.08
N ARG A 32 3.67 15.37 0.81
CA ARG A 32 3.84 15.30 2.26
C ARG A 32 2.50 15.04 2.90
N LEU A 33 2.33 13.83 3.40
CA LEU A 33 1.16 13.43 4.17
C LEU A 33 1.49 13.33 5.65
N ASP A 34 0.52 13.67 6.49
CA ASP A 34 0.52 13.26 7.88
C ASP A 34 -0.03 11.83 8.09
N GLN A 35 0.06 11.33 9.33
CA GLN A 35 -0.41 9.98 9.64
C GLN A 35 -1.93 9.84 9.44
N THR A 36 -2.70 10.90 9.67
CA THR A 36 -4.16 10.89 9.50
C THR A 36 -4.51 10.79 8.02
N GLU A 37 -3.80 11.51 7.16
CA GLU A 37 -3.96 11.44 5.71
C GLU A 37 -3.55 10.08 5.16
N TRP A 38 -2.42 9.53 5.61
CA TRP A 38 -2.01 8.16 5.26
C TRP A 38 -3.07 7.11 5.62
N LYS A 39 -3.64 7.20 6.83
CA LYS A 39 -4.72 6.28 7.26
C LYS A 39 -5.96 6.33 6.35
N LYS A 40 -6.28 7.48 5.74
CA LYS A 40 -7.41 7.58 4.80
C LYS A 40 -7.17 6.71 3.56
N TYR A 41 -5.95 6.72 3.02
CA TYR A 41 -5.60 5.88 1.86
C TYR A 41 -5.62 4.40 2.21
N LEU A 42 -5.16 4.02 3.41
CA LEU A 42 -5.18 2.62 3.89
C LEU A 42 -6.61 2.11 4.17
N THR A 43 -7.54 3.00 4.50
CA THR A 43 -8.95 2.62 4.71
C THR A 43 -9.58 2.00 3.46
N HIS A 44 -9.12 2.36 2.25
CA HIS A 44 -9.60 1.72 1.02
C HIS A 44 -9.30 0.21 0.99
N ILE A 45 -8.13 -0.19 1.49
CA ILE A 45 -7.74 -1.60 1.60
C ILE A 45 -8.69 -2.34 2.56
N ASN A 46 -9.18 -1.68 3.60
CA ASN A 46 -10.12 -2.29 4.54
C ASN A 46 -11.47 -2.63 3.89
N THR A 47 -11.96 -1.79 2.97
CA THR A 47 -13.23 -2.08 2.28
C THR A 47 -13.11 -3.29 1.36
N GLU A 48 -11.96 -3.47 0.72
CA GLU A 48 -11.75 -4.58 -0.22
C GLU A 48 -11.32 -5.89 0.47
N TYR A 49 -10.59 -5.78 1.59
CA TYR A 49 -10.02 -6.91 2.33
C TYR A 49 -10.37 -6.79 3.82
N PRO A 50 -11.60 -7.17 4.23
CA PRO A 50 -12.06 -7.01 5.61
C PRO A 50 -11.33 -7.93 6.60
N ASP A 51 -10.96 -9.13 6.15
CA ASP A 51 -10.18 -10.12 6.92
C ASP A 51 -8.78 -10.27 6.31
N LEU A 52 -7.76 -10.16 7.15
CA LEU A 52 -6.35 -10.21 6.77
C LEU A 52 -5.63 -11.48 7.26
N SER A 53 -6.34 -12.41 7.90
CA SER A 53 -5.73 -13.60 8.53
C SER A 53 -5.00 -14.52 7.55
N ASP A 54 -5.41 -14.54 6.28
CA ASP A 54 -4.79 -15.33 5.21
C ASP A 54 -3.79 -14.53 4.34
N TYR A 55 -3.41 -13.32 4.76
CA TYR A 55 -2.55 -12.43 3.98
C TYR A 55 -1.18 -12.24 4.61
N VAL A 56 -0.18 -12.11 3.74
CA VAL A 56 1.15 -11.61 4.09
C VAL A 56 1.30 -10.22 3.49
N ILE A 57 1.69 -9.24 4.32
CA ILE A 57 1.80 -7.85 3.90
C ILE A 57 3.26 -7.44 3.83
N TYR A 58 3.64 -6.87 2.68
CA TYR A 58 4.95 -6.29 2.43
C TYR A 58 4.80 -4.77 2.23
N ILE A 59 5.60 -3.98 2.94
CA ILE A 59 5.51 -2.51 2.93
C ILE A 59 6.90 -1.91 2.75
N ALA A 60 7.05 -1.00 1.80
CA ALA A 60 8.30 -0.27 1.61
C ALA A 60 8.02 1.19 1.25
N GLY A 61 8.80 2.11 1.82
CA GLY A 61 8.66 3.54 1.55
C GLY A 61 9.22 4.43 2.65
N PRO A 62 8.85 5.72 2.67
CA PRO A 62 9.27 6.66 3.70
C PRO A 62 8.86 6.18 5.10
N GLU A 63 9.74 6.36 6.08
CA GLU A 63 9.56 5.84 7.46
C GLU A 63 8.17 6.13 8.03
N LYS A 64 7.70 7.38 7.93
CA LYS A 64 6.38 7.78 8.43
C LYS A 64 5.21 7.02 7.77
N MET A 65 5.32 6.70 6.48
CA MET A 65 4.33 5.89 5.77
C MET A 65 4.33 4.47 6.31
N VAL A 66 5.53 3.88 6.41
CA VAL A 66 5.71 2.49 6.85
C VAL A 66 5.21 2.28 8.27
N GLU A 67 5.60 3.15 9.21
CA GLU A 67 5.12 3.10 10.59
C GLU A 67 3.60 3.21 10.69
N THR A 68 3.01 4.13 9.92
CA THR A 68 1.55 4.32 9.88
C THR A 68 0.84 3.07 9.37
N ALA A 69 1.37 2.44 8.32
CA ALA A 69 0.79 1.26 7.72
C ALA A 69 0.94 0.02 8.61
N CYS A 70 2.12 -0.18 9.22
CA CYS A 70 2.34 -1.27 10.17
C CYS A 70 1.37 -1.19 11.34
N SER A 71 1.29 -0.02 11.99
CA SER A 71 0.34 0.21 13.10
C SER A 71 -1.11 0.02 12.67
N PHE A 72 -1.48 0.42 11.45
CA PHE A 72 -2.82 0.23 10.92
C PHE A 72 -3.17 -1.26 10.78
N PHE A 73 -2.30 -2.07 10.18
CA PHE A 73 -2.60 -3.48 9.92
C PHE A 73 -2.52 -4.37 11.17
N THR A 74 -1.57 -4.13 12.08
CA THR A 74 -1.51 -4.89 13.36
C THR A 74 -2.72 -4.58 14.24
N SER A 75 -3.20 -3.32 14.25
CA SER A 75 -4.44 -2.95 14.97
C SER A 75 -5.70 -3.67 14.46
N ARG A 76 -5.63 -4.25 13.25
CA ARG A 76 -6.71 -5.02 12.62
C ARG A 76 -6.57 -6.54 12.84
N GLY A 77 -5.56 -6.97 13.59
CA GLY A 77 -5.35 -8.39 13.91
C GLY A 77 -4.46 -9.14 12.92
N LEU A 78 -3.74 -8.45 12.03
CA LEU A 78 -2.64 -9.08 11.29
C LEU A 78 -1.53 -9.46 12.28
N ASP A 79 -1.11 -10.73 12.25
CA ASP A 79 0.03 -11.20 13.02
C ASP A 79 1.32 -10.52 12.52
N GLU A 80 2.19 -10.12 13.45
CA GLU A 80 3.47 -9.48 13.13
C GLU A 80 4.38 -10.41 12.32
N ASP A 81 4.25 -11.74 12.48
CA ASP A 81 5.00 -12.74 11.69
C ASP A 81 4.67 -12.71 10.19
N TYR A 82 3.53 -12.11 9.81
CA TYR A 82 3.10 -11.94 8.41
C TYR A 82 3.21 -10.48 7.91
N LEU A 83 3.91 -9.62 8.65
CA LEU A 83 4.13 -8.22 8.30
C LEU A 83 5.61 -7.92 8.10
N PHE A 84 6.01 -7.61 6.88
CA PHE A 84 7.38 -7.29 6.51
C PHE A 84 7.49 -5.86 6.03
N SER A 85 8.42 -5.09 6.60
CA SER A 85 8.56 -3.68 6.28
C SER A 85 10.01 -3.24 6.05
N GLU A 86 10.18 -2.31 5.11
CA GLU A 86 11.47 -1.69 4.79
C GLU A 86 11.33 -0.17 4.80
N ASN A 87 12.08 0.49 5.69
CA ASN A 87 12.15 1.94 5.76
C ASN A 87 13.20 2.45 4.78
N MET A 88 12.79 3.35 3.89
CA MET A 88 13.71 4.07 3.02
C MET A 88 13.95 5.46 3.64
N PRO A 89 15.21 5.86 3.85
CA PRO A 89 15.51 7.21 4.30
C PRO A 89 15.04 8.23 3.26
N ASP A 90 14.55 9.37 3.74
CA ASP A 90 14.16 10.52 2.91
C ASP A 90 15.35 11.08 2.07
#